data_AF-A0A4V6E2Y7-F1
#
_entry.id   AF-A0A4V6E2Y7-F1
#
_cell.length_a   1.000
_cell.length_b   1.000
_cell.length_c   1.000
_cell.angle_alpha   90.00
_cell.angle_beta   90.00
_cell.angle_gamma   90.00
#
_symmetry.space_group_name_H-M   'P 1'
#
loop_
_entity.id
_entity.type
_entity.pdbx_description
1 polymer ?
#
loop_
_entity_poly.entity_id
_entity_poly.type
_entity_poly.pdbx_seq_one_letter_code
_entity_poly.pdbx_strand_id
1 'polypeptide(L)'
;SASAATIRITLRDSQTGEPIPLDGASPSPIEDDGPAGMLRLNGESVDLNASGMTTVTVAEPELYTVEFVPASWRTTSPAYVAASESVRWHPLGTVGGWLQLVETLLWGAIPLLAAWIAGRQLGKLLSADSSP
;
A
#
# COMPACT_ATOMS: atom_id res chain seq x y z
N SER A 1 -2.08 16.83 4.52
CA SER A 1 -1.69 15.54 5.12
C SER A 1 -1.59 14.50 4.02
N ALA A 2 -0.46 13.78 3.93
CA ALA A 2 -0.37 12.62 3.04
C ALA A 2 -1.17 11.47 3.66
N SER A 3 -2.05 10.83 2.88
CA SER A 3 -2.76 9.63 3.34
C SER A 3 -1.77 8.47 3.35
N ALA A 4 -1.79 7.67 4.40
CA ALA A 4 -0.95 6.48 4.51
C ALA A 4 -1.79 5.29 4.99
N ALA A 5 -1.33 4.09 4.67
CA ALA A 5 -1.87 2.84 5.21
C ALA A 5 -0.77 2.00 5.86
N THR A 6 -1.22 1.12 6.73
CA THR A 6 -0.37 0.19 7.44
C THR A 6 -0.76 -1.22 7.03
N ILE A 7 0.14 -1.91 6.35
CA ILE A 7 -0.02 -3.31 5.95
C ILE A 7 0.62 -4.17 7.03
N ARG A 8 -0.18 -5.03 7.66
CA ARG A 8 0.31 -6.04 8.59
C ARG A 8 0.48 -7.35 7.84
N ILE A 9 1.69 -7.88 7.83
CA ILE A 9 2.03 -9.15 7.18
C ILE A 9 2.28 -10.18 8.27
N THR A 10 1.81 -11.40 8.06
CA THR A 10 2.00 -12.53 8.98
C THR A 10 2.31 -13.77 8.17
N LEU A 11 3.40 -14.45 8.52
CA LEU A 11 3.81 -15.70 7.89
C LEU A 11 3.79 -16.83 8.93
N ARG A 12 3.02 -17.88 8.64
CA ARG A 12 2.81 -19.01 9.52
C ARG A 12 2.76 -20.31 8.74
N ASP A 13 3.23 -21.38 9.36
CA ASP A 13 2.99 -22.73 8.89
C ASP A 13 1.48 -23.01 8.89
N SER A 14 0.97 -23.54 7.77
CA SER A 14 -0.48 -23.75 7.59
C SER A 14 -1.02 -24.96 8.35
N GLN A 15 -0.15 -25.89 8.76
CA GLN A 15 -0.50 -27.09 9.52
C GLN A 15 -0.39 -26.85 11.03
N THR A 16 0.72 -26.25 11.49
CA THR A 16 0.99 -26.05 12.92
C THR A 16 0.57 -24.68 13.44
N GLY A 17 0.45 -23.68 12.56
CA GLY A 17 0.20 -22.29 12.93
C GLY A 17 1.42 -21.57 13.51
N GLU A 18 2.57 -22.24 13.59
CA GLU A 18 3.80 -21.67 14.13
C GLU A 18 4.40 -20.62 13.18
N PRO A 19 5.08 -19.58 13.70
CA PRO A 19 5.85 -18.65 12.88
C PRO A 19 6.92 -19.36 12.05
N ILE A 20 7.04 -19.00 10.77
CA ILE A 20 8.13 -19.50 9.92
C ILE A 20 9.35 -18.59 10.11
N PRO A 21 10.51 -19.10 10.57
CA PRO A 21 11.71 -18.29 10.77
C PRO A 21 12.35 -17.90 9.42
N LEU A 22 12.62 -16.60 9.25
CA LEU A 22 13.31 -16.04 8.08
C LEU A 22 14.70 -15.52 8.42
N ASP A 23 15.05 -15.51 9.70
CA ASP A 23 16.35 -15.17 10.24
C ASP A 23 17.18 -16.43 10.48
N GLY A 24 18.50 -16.30 10.38
CA GLY A 24 19.43 -17.42 10.57
C GLY A 24 20.69 -17.30 9.70
N ALA A 25 21.67 -18.15 9.98
CA ALA A 25 22.84 -18.30 9.10
C ALA A 25 22.42 -19.01 7.80
N SER A 26 23.12 -18.78 6.69
CA SER A 26 22.80 -19.48 5.44
C SER A 26 22.72 -21.00 5.65
N PRO A 27 21.73 -21.69 5.05
CA PRO A 27 21.56 -23.11 5.25
C PRO A 27 22.81 -23.86 4.80
N SER A 28 23.30 -24.80 5.63
CA SER A 28 24.44 -25.64 5.27
C SER A 28 23.97 -27.03 4.85
N PRO A 29 24.74 -27.79 4.06
CA PRO A 29 24.36 -29.16 3.68
C PRO A 29 24.31 -30.15 4.85
N ILE A 30 24.81 -29.75 6.03
CA ILE A 30 25.03 -30.63 7.19
C ILE A 30 24.10 -30.22 8.35
N GLU A 31 23.73 -28.95 8.46
CA GLU A 31 22.87 -28.40 9.51
C GLU A 31 21.62 -27.74 8.90
N ASP A 32 20.47 -28.09 9.45
CA ASP A 32 19.14 -27.67 9.02
C ASP A 32 18.64 -26.43 9.77
N ASP A 33 19.56 -25.49 10.02
CA ASP A 33 19.31 -24.31 10.87
C ASP A 33 19.29 -23.01 10.05
N GLY A 34 19.16 -23.12 8.73
CA GLY A 34 19.09 -21.97 7.84
C GLY A 34 17.71 -21.32 7.79
N PRO A 35 17.61 -20.05 7.34
CA PRO A 35 16.32 -19.38 7.15
C PRO A 35 15.45 -20.18 6.18
N ALA A 36 14.17 -20.33 6.51
CA ALA A 36 13.24 -21.15 5.73
C ALA A 36 12.91 -20.55 4.35
N GLY A 37 13.33 -19.31 4.11
CA GLY A 37 13.15 -18.58 2.87
C GLY A 37 13.33 -17.09 3.08
N MET A 38 12.76 -16.30 2.18
CA MET A 38 12.69 -14.85 2.29
C MET A 38 11.29 -14.37 1.93
N LEU A 39 10.88 -13.25 2.54
CA LEU A 39 9.62 -12.59 2.23
C LEU A 39 9.90 -11.31 1.46
N ARG A 40 9.08 -11.03 0.45
CA ARG A 40 9.18 -9.83 -0.38
C ARG A 40 7.85 -9.09 -0.40
N LEU A 41 7.87 -7.77 -0.31
CA LEU A 41 6.74 -6.89 -0.55
C LEU A 41 7.06 -6.06 -1.81
N ASN A 42 6.26 -6.21 -2.87
CA ASN A 42 6.50 -5.57 -4.17
C ASN A 42 7.94 -5.79 -4.69
N GLY A 43 8.51 -6.96 -4.41
CA GLY A 43 9.86 -7.33 -4.82
C GLY A 43 10.98 -6.88 -3.87
N GLU A 44 10.71 -6.07 -2.84
CA GLU A 44 11.69 -5.70 -1.83
C GLU A 44 11.63 -6.65 -0.63
N SER A 45 12.80 -7.08 -0.13
CA SER A 45 12.87 -8.00 1.01
C SER A 45 12.32 -7.36 2.28
N VAL A 46 11.54 -8.13 3.05
CA VAL A 46 10.97 -7.68 4.32
C VAL A 46 11.26 -8.70 5.41
N ASP A 47 11.82 -8.21 6.51
CA ASP A 47 12.11 -9.03 7.68
C ASP A 47 10.87 -9.15 8.57
N LEU A 48 10.72 -10.35 9.16
CA LEU A 48 9.72 -10.63 10.17
C LEU A 48 10.38 -10.63 11.56
N ASN A 49 9.62 -10.23 12.57
CA ASN A 49 10.04 -10.42 13.94
C ASN A 49 9.88 -11.90 14.38
N ALA A 50 10.35 -12.23 15.57
CA ALA A 50 10.28 -13.58 16.15
C ALA A 50 8.86 -14.19 16.25
N SER A 51 7.80 -13.38 16.11
CA SER A 51 6.41 -13.86 16.09
C SER A 51 5.87 -14.13 14.68
N GLY A 52 6.72 -14.01 13.66
CA GLY A 52 6.35 -14.20 12.25
C GLY A 52 5.55 -13.03 11.69
N MET A 53 5.74 -11.83 12.22
CA MET A 53 4.95 -10.65 11.85
C MET A 53 5.82 -9.45 11.51
N THR A 54 5.33 -8.61 10.62
CA THR A 54 5.89 -7.27 10.38
C THR A 54 4.79 -6.31 9.97
N THR A 55 5.13 -5.03 10.02
CA THR A 55 4.20 -3.94 9.70
C THR A 55 4.93 -2.96 8.80
N VAL A 56 4.38 -2.73 7.60
CA VAL A 56 4.94 -1.79 6.62
C VAL A 56 3.96 -0.65 6.42
N THR A 57 4.45 0.58 6.52
CA THR A 57 3.67 1.78 6.22
C THR A 57 3.88 2.16 4.77
N VAL A 58 2.79 2.34 4.05
CA VAL A 58 2.77 2.68 2.63
C VAL A 58 1.99 3.96 2.40
N ALA A 59 2.46 4.80 1.47
CA ALA A 59 1.85 6.10 1.17
C ALA A 59 1.34 6.20 -0.28
N GLU A 60 1.71 5.25 -1.15
CA GLU A 60 1.41 5.30 -2.58
C GLU A 60 0.20 4.41 -2.94
N PRO A 61 -0.82 4.94 -3.63
CA PRO A 61 -2.04 4.19 -3.90
C PRO A 61 -1.83 3.11 -4.96
N GLU A 62 -1.55 1.88 -4.51
CA GLU A 62 -1.21 0.77 -5.41
C GLU A 62 -1.75 -0.61 -4.96
N LEU A 63 -1.46 -1.63 -5.77
CA LEU A 63 -1.61 -3.04 -5.40
C LEU A 63 -0.29 -3.50 -4.76
N TYR A 64 -0.37 -3.95 -3.51
CA TYR A 64 0.77 -4.47 -2.75
C TYR A 64 0.72 -5.99 -2.75
N THR A 65 1.76 -6.64 -3.27
CA THR A 65 1.89 -8.09 -3.31
C THR A 65 3.00 -8.53 -2.37
N VAL A 66 2.64 -9.41 -1.44
CA VAL A 66 3.56 -10.13 -0.58
C VAL A 66 3.88 -11.47 -1.23
N GLU A 67 5.15 -11.82 -1.31
CA GLU A 67 5.62 -13.08 -1.88
C GLU A 67 6.56 -13.77 -0.90
N PHE A 68 6.29 -15.02 -0.58
CA PHE A 68 7.19 -15.89 0.16
C PHE A 68 7.97 -16.76 -0.84
N VAL A 69 9.29 -16.63 -0.82
CA VAL A 69 10.23 -17.40 -1.62
C VAL A 69 10.91 -18.42 -0.69
N PRO A 70 10.54 -19.70 -0.76
CA PRO A 70 11.09 -20.71 0.15
C PRO A 70 12.55 -20.99 -0.16
N ALA A 71 13.29 -21.40 0.87
CA ALA A 71 14.60 -21.99 0.71
C ALA A 71 14.54 -23.34 -0.02
N SER A 72 15.69 -23.83 -0.46
CA SER A 72 15.79 -25.12 -1.14
C SER A 72 15.39 -26.25 -0.19
N TRP A 73 14.48 -27.12 -0.64
CA TRP A 73 14.07 -28.33 0.09
C TRP A 73 15.23 -29.27 0.47
N ARG A 74 16.39 -29.14 -0.20
CA ARG A 74 17.57 -29.97 0.10
C ARG A 74 18.30 -29.55 1.38
N THR A 75 18.04 -28.35 1.86
CA THR A 75 18.80 -27.71 2.95
C THR A 75 17.88 -27.13 4.01
N THR A 76 16.60 -27.49 3.99
CA THR A 76 15.57 -26.94 4.87
C THR A 76 14.48 -27.99 5.10
N SER A 77 14.26 -28.37 6.37
CA SER A 77 13.11 -29.14 6.83
C SER A 77 12.33 -28.35 7.89
N PRO A 78 11.02 -28.11 7.71
CA PRO A 78 10.19 -28.58 6.60
C PRO A 78 10.45 -27.82 5.29
N ALA A 79 10.23 -28.50 4.17
CA ALA A 79 10.31 -27.90 2.85
C ALA A 79 9.00 -27.15 2.51
N TYR A 80 9.04 -25.83 2.58
CA TYR A 80 7.88 -25.00 2.24
C TYR A 80 7.71 -24.80 0.73
N VAL A 81 6.51 -24.38 0.34
CA VAL A 81 6.19 -23.97 -1.03
C VAL A 81 6.06 -22.46 -1.12
N ALA A 82 6.29 -21.92 -2.31
CA ALA A 82 6.10 -20.49 -2.56
C ALA A 82 4.62 -20.11 -2.40
N ALA A 83 4.39 -18.93 -1.87
CA ALA A 83 3.06 -18.38 -1.66
C ALA A 83 3.06 -16.88 -1.97
N SER A 84 1.93 -16.35 -2.43
CA SER A 84 1.76 -14.92 -2.62
C SER A 84 0.36 -14.46 -2.26
N GLU A 85 0.27 -13.23 -1.78
CA GLU A 85 -0.99 -12.59 -1.40
C GLU A 85 -0.94 -11.11 -1.78
N SER A 86 -2.04 -10.56 -2.30
CA SER A 86 -2.11 -9.17 -2.73
C SER A 86 -3.22 -8.41 -2.02
N VAL A 87 -2.90 -7.19 -1.58
CA VAL A 87 -3.86 -6.23 -1.03
C VAL A 87 -3.82 -4.94 -1.81
N ARG A 88 -4.99 -4.38 -2.12
CA ARG A 88 -5.09 -3.07 -2.80
C ARG A 88 -5.35 -1.98 -1.78
N TRP A 89 -4.57 -0.89 -1.84
CA TRP A 89 -4.82 0.29 -1.04
C TRP A 89 -5.04 1.52 -1.92
N HIS A 90 -5.99 2.37 -1.52
CA HIS A 90 -6.22 3.66 -2.13
C HIS A 90 -6.81 4.61 -1.08
N PRO A 91 -6.44 5.92 -1.03
CA PRO A 91 -7.03 6.89 -0.10
C PRO A 91 -8.56 6.94 -0.19
N LEU A 92 -9.10 6.92 -1.42
CA LEU A 92 -10.55 6.85 -1.68
C LEU A 92 -11.20 5.50 -1.34
N GLY A 93 -10.43 4.51 -0.91
CA GLY A 93 -10.95 3.32 -0.23
C GLY A 93 -11.40 3.60 1.21
N THR A 94 -11.15 4.81 1.73
CA THR A 94 -11.49 5.23 3.09
C THR A 94 -12.45 6.42 3.10
N VAL A 95 -13.28 6.54 4.14
CA VAL A 95 -14.18 7.70 4.32
C VAL A 95 -13.40 9.00 4.44
N GLY A 96 -12.26 8.98 5.14
CA GLY A 96 -11.40 10.15 5.29
C GLY A 96 -10.85 10.66 3.95
N GLY A 97 -10.44 9.76 3.06
CA GLY A 97 -9.96 10.14 1.73
C GLY A 97 -11.04 10.81 0.87
N TRP A 98 -12.30 10.37 0.99
CA TRP A 98 -13.43 11.03 0.31
C TRP A 98 -13.68 12.46 0.83
N LEU A 99 -13.63 12.66 2.15
CA LEU A 99 -13.79 13.99 2.74
C LEU A 99 -12.68 14.95 2.27
N GLN A 100 -11.44 14.48 2.25
CA GLN A 100 -10.30 15.26 1.75
C GLN A 100 -10.45 15.61 0.26
N LEU A 101 -10.98 14.70 -0.56
CA LEU A 101 -11.27 14.97 -1.97
C LEU A 101 -12.31 16.09 -2.14
N VAL A 102 -13.42 16.01 -1.40
CA VAL A 102 -14.48 17.03 -1.46
C VAL A 102 -13.95 18.39 -1.01
N GLU A 103 -13.19 18.44 0.08
CA GLU A 103 -12.55 19.67 0.56
C GLU A 103 -11.62 20.27 -0.51
N THR A 104 -10.77 19.44 -1.12
CA THR A 104 -9.85 19.87 -2.18
C THR A 104 -10.61 20.46 -3.36
N LEU A 105 -11.71 19.82 -3.76
CA LEU A 105 -12.56 20.28 -4.85
C LEU A 105 -13.24 21.62 -4.51
N LEU A 106 -13.72 21.79 -3.27
CA LEU A 106 -14.34 23.03 -2.81
C LEU A 106 -13.37 24.21 -2.86
N TRP A 107 -12.16 24.04 -2.32
CA TRP A 107 -11.14 25.10 -2.37
C TRP A 107 -10.67 25.38 -3.80
N GLY A 108 -10.53 24.35 -4.63
CA GLY A 108 -10.15 24.48 -6.04
C GLY A 108 -11.21 25.15 -6.91
N ALA A 109 -12.49 25.06 -6.54
CA ALA A 109 -13.59 25.66 -7.31
C ALA A 109 -13.71 27.18 -7.13
N ILE A 110 -13.18 27.74 -6.04
CA ILE A 110 -13.27 29.19 -5.73
C ILE A 110 -12.80 30.09 -6.88
N PRO A 111 -11.59 29.93 -7.45
CA PRO A 111 -11.13 30.80 -8.54
C PRO A 111 -12.00 30.67 -9.80
N LEU A 112 -12.50 29.47 -10.11
CA LEU A 112 -13.40 29.25 -11.24
C LEU A 112 -14.74 29.96 -11.03
N LEU A 113 -15.31 29.86 -9.83
CA LEU A 113 -16.54 30.55 -9.47
C LEU A 113 -16.34 32.07 -9.51
N ALA A 114 -15.22 32.58 -9.00
CA ALA A 114 -14.89 34.00 -9.05
C ALA A 114 -14.79 34.51 -10.50
N ALA A 115 -14.05 33.81 -11.36
CA ALA A 115 -13.91 34.15 -12.78
C ALA A 115 -15.26 34.11 -13.50
N TRP A 116 -16.10 33.11 -13.21
CA TRP A 116 -17.43 33.00 -13.79
C TRP A 116 -18.36 34.13 -13.36
N ILE A 117 -18.37 34.50 -12.07
CA ILE A 117 -19.15 35.63 -11.56
C ILE A 117 -18.67 36.93 -12.21
N ALA A 118 -17.37 37.17 -12.27
CA ALA A 118 -16.79 38.36 -12.89
C ALA A 118 -17.14 38.46 -14.38
N GLY A 119 -17.02 37.35 -15.12
CA GLY A 119 -17.41 37.28 -16.52
C GLY A 119 -18.91 37.56 -16.72
N ARG A 120 -19.77 37.07 -15.82
CA ARG A 120 -21.21 37.33 -15.87
C ARG A 120 -21.55 38.79 -15.56
N GLN A 121 -20.80 39.45 -14.69
CA GLN A 121 -20.95 40.88 -14.42
C GLN A 121 -20.50 41.73 -15.63
N LEU A 122 -19.35 41.39 -16.24
CA LEU A 122 -18.88 42.05 -17.46
C LEU A 122 -19.87 41.92 -18.61
N GLY A 123 -20.43 40.73 -18.82
CA GLY A 123 -21.45 40.51 -19.85
C GLY A 123 -22.69 41.39 -19.64
N LYS A 124 -23.16 41.56 -18.40
CA LYS A 124 -24.30 42.44 -18.09
C LYS A 124 -24.00 43.91 -18.41
N LEU A 125 -22.79 44.38 -18.13
CA LEU A 125 -22.39 45.76 -18.46
C LEU A 125 -22.37 45.98 -19.97
N LEU A 126 -21.78 45.05 -20.73
CA LEU A 126 -21.71 45.13 -22.19
C LEU A 126 -23.09 45.03 -22.87
N SER A 127 -24.01 44.24 -22.32
CA SER A 127 -25.40 44.16 -22.80
C SER A 127 -26.24 45.40 -22.45
N ALA A 128 -25.90 46.12 -21.37
CA ALA A 128 -26.58 47.37 -21.01
C ALA A 128 -26.21 48.53 -21.96
N ASP A 129 -24.97 48.59 -22.45
CA ASP A 129 -24.51 49.59 -23.43
C ASP A 129 -25.02 49.37 -24.86
N SER A 130 -25.59 48.19 -25.16
CA SER A 130 -26.08 47.81 -26.50
C SER A 130 -27.60 47.91 -26.66
N SER A 131 -28.30 48.50 -25.69
CA SER A 131 -29.73 48.81 -25.80
C SER A 131 -29.94 50.18 -26.48
N PRO A 132 -30.65 50.28 -27.61
CA PRO A 132 -30.88 51.52 -28.36
C PRO A 132 -31.84 52.50 -27.67
#